data_AF-A0A9K3PZ28-F1
#
_entry.id   AF-A0A9K3PZ28-F1
#
_cell.length_a   1.000
_cell.length_b   1.000
_cell.length_c   1.000
_cell.angle_alpha   90.00
_cell.angle_beta   90.00
_cell.angle_gamma   90.00
#
_symmetry.space_group_name_H-M   'P 1'
#
loop_
_entity.id
_entity.type
_entity.pdbx_description
1 polymer ?
#
loop_
_entity_poly.entity_id
_entity_poly.type
_entity_poly.pdbx_seq_one_letter_code
_entity_poly.pdbx_strand_id
1 'polypeptide(L)'
;MRSATRSLLCFLFVVLLGLSLKPIVLAQEETAAQAADCGKDNGECINPDAAKSADVLVAEEDPNCPSRDNIIRCAGKHLDTNQNGKLDRTELESAIASLPWYARGILQILGSVDKMMKKCDVDGDDAISMDYDMHHNKDQCLASCFKRKAFKNSFFPDCQ
;
A
#
# COMPACT_ATOMS: atom_id res chain seq x y z
N MET A 1 -59.89 -7.13 3.38
CA MET A 1 -59.41 -6.48 2.14
C MET A 1 -58.48 -5.33 2.51
N ARG A 2 -57.22 -5.38 2.05
CA ARG A 2 -56.17 -4.32 1.98
C ARG A 2 -54.81 -4.91 2.38
N SER A 3 -53.98 -5.25 1.40
CA SER A 3 -52.52 -5.04 1.42
C SER A 3 -51.87 -5.75 0.22
N ALA A 4 -51.69 -5.05 -0.91
CA ALA A 4 -51.00 -5.63 -2.08
C ALA A 4 -50.42 -4.57 -3.06
N THR A 5 -49.98 -3.39 -2.58
CA THR A 5 -49.55 -2.31 -3.51
C THR A 5 -48.20 -1.66 -3.19
N ARG A 6 -47.43 -2.15 -2.20
CA ARG A 6 -46.14 -1.51 -1.85
C ARG A 6 -44.90 -2.13 -2.49
N SER A 7 -45.02 -3.23 -3.23
CA SER A 7 -43.83 -3.98 -3.70
C SER A 7 -43.33 -3.62 -5.11
N LEU A 8 -44.07 -2.83 -5.89
CA LEU A 8 -43.73 -2.62 -7.31
C LEU A 8 -42.87 -1.37 -7.58
N LEU A 9 -42.81 -0.40 -6.66
CA LEU A 9 -42.15 0.88 -6.92
C LEU A 9 -40.62 0.88 -6.71
N CYS A 10 -40.05 -0.10 -5.98
CA CYS A 10 -38.60 -0.14 -5.74
C CYS A 10 -37.80 -0.78 -6.89
N PHE A 11 -38.42 -1.54 -7.79
CA PHE A 11 -37.70 -2.17 -8.90
C PHE A 11 -37.43 -1.24 -10.08
N LEU A 12 -38.20 -0.14 -10.22
CA LEU A 12 -38.09 0.76 -11.36
C LEU A 12 -36.91 1.75 -11.28
N PHE A 13 -36.33 1.96 -10.10
CA PHE A 13 -35.20 2.89 -9.92
C PHE A 13 -33.82 2.28 -10.24
N VAL A 14 -33.71 0.95 -10.35
CA VAL A 14 -32.41 0.28 -10.54
C VAL A 14 -31.98 0.23 -12.03
N VAL A 15 -32.91 0.40 -12.98
CA VAL A 15 -32.62 0.18 -14.41
C VAL A 15 -32.11 1.45 -15.14
N LEU A 16 -32.27 2.65 -14.59
CA LEU A 16 -32.01 3.91 -15.31
C LEU A 16 -30.60 4.52 -15.16
N LEU A 17 -29.72 3.93 -14.34
CA LEU A 17 -28.33 4.42 -14.15
C LEU A 17 -27.28 3.59 -14.90
N GLY A 18 -27.71 2.74 -15.85
CA GLY A 18 -26.86 1.74 -16.50
C GLY A 18 -26.14 2.15 -17.79
N LEU A 19 -26.00 3.44 -18.15
CA LEU A 19 -25.37 3.82 -19.42
C LEU A 19 -24.59 5.14 -19.35
N SER A 20 -23.32 5.10 -18.93
CA SER A 20 -22.22 5.81 -19.61
C SER A 20 -20.87 5.53 -18.93
N LEU A 21 -20.15 4.52 -19.41
CA LEU A 21 -18.71 4.41 -19.16
C LEU A 21 -18.02 4.31 -20.52
N LYS A 22 -17.42 5.43 -20.94
CA LYS A 22 -16.49 5.47 -22.07
C LYS A 22 -15.18 4.80 -21.65
N PRO A 23 -14.53 4.02 -22.53
CA PRO A 23 -13.19 3.49 -22.25
C PRO A 23 -12.16 4.63 -22.24
N ILE A 24 -11.40 4.72 -21.15
CA ILE A 24 -10.20 5.54 -21.05
C ILE A 24 -9.06 4.75 -21.70
N VAL A 25 -8.51 5.30 -22.77
CA VAL A 25 -7.26 4.84 -23.40
C VAL A 25 -6.11 5.39 -22.55
N LEU A 26 -5.39 4.51 -21.85
CA LEU A 26 -4.11 4.85 -21.23
C LEU A 26 -2.99 4.49 -22.21
N ALA A 27 -2.22 5.50 -22.59
CA ALA A 27 -0.96 5.37 -23.32
C ALA A 27 0.09 4.73 -22.39
N GLN A 28 0.83 3.75 -22.92
CA GLN A 28 2.02 3.19 -22.28
C GLN A 28 3.24 4.01 -22.70
N GLU A 29 3.97 4.56 -21.73
CA GLU A 29 5.34 5.06 -21.92
C GLU A 29 6.33 3.90 -21.88
N GLU A 30 7.10 3.76 -22.95
CA GLU A 30 8.32 2.95 -22.98
C GLU A 30 9.39 3.66 -22.15
N THR A 31 9.95 2.98 -21.15
CA THR A 31 11.24 3.36 -20.59
C THR A 31 12.25 2.25 -20.87
N ALA A 32 13.32 2.68 -21.52
CA ALA A 32 14.36 1.85 -22.09
C ALA A 32 15.18 1.13 -21.00
N ALA A 33 15.47 -0.13 -21.29
CA ALA A 33 16.46 -0.92 -20.59
C ALA A 33 17.86 -0.30 -20.71
N GLN A 34 18.53 -0.06 -19.58
CA GLN A 34 19.98 0.07 -19.54
C GLN A 34 20.54 -1.26 -19.04
N ALA A 35 20.98 -2.08 -19.99
CA ALA A 35 21.87 -3.20 -19.74
C ALA A 35 23.30 -2.66 -19.67
N ALA A 36 23.92 -2.69 -18.50
CA ALA A 36 25.35 -2.50 -18.35
C ALA A 36 26.05 -3.80 -18.77
N ASP A 37 26.68 -3.75 -19.94
CA ASP A 37 27.58 -4.76 -20.49
C ASP A 37 28.93 -4.66 -19.76
N CYS A 38 29.27 -5.66 -18.95
CA CYS A 38 30.59 -5.79 -18.31
C CYS A 38 31.26 -7.06 -18.82
N GLY A 39 31.84 -6.98 -20.02
CA GLY A 39 32.56 -8.08 -20.65
C GLY A 39 34.07 -7.84 -20.72
N LYS A 40 34.83 -8.63 -19.94
CA LYS A 40 36.27 -9.00 -20.08
C LYS A 40 37.22 -7.79 -19.96
N ASP A 41 38.09 -7.66 -18.94
CA ASP A 41 39.27 -8.49 -18.65
C ASP A 41 39.76 -8.20 -17.22
N ASN A 42 40.13 -9.24 -16.46
CA ASN A 42 41.00 -9.28 -15.26
C ASN A 42 41.37 -7.95 -14.54
N GLY A 43 40.38 -7.28 -13.96
CA GLY A 43 40.60 -6.19 -13.01
C GLY A 43 39.36 -6.01 -12.14
N GLU A 44 39.54 -5.96 -10.83
CA GLU A 44 38.49 -5.73 -9.83
C GLU A 44 37.47 -4.68 -10.29
N CYS A 45 36.20 -5.09 -10.40
CA CYS A 45 35.08 -4.16 -10.51
C CYS A 45 34.95 -3.43 -9.17
N ILE A 46 35.69 -2.34 -8.97
CA ILE A 46 35.38 -1.40 -7.90
C ILE A 46 34.04 -0.78 -8.29
N ASN A 47 32.97 -1.22 -7.65
CA ASN A 47 31.67 -0.58 -7.74
C ASN A 47 31.81 0.85 -7.17
N PRO A 48 31.73 1.92 -8.00
CA PRO A 48 31.82 3.28 -7.51
C PRO A 48 30.64 3.68 -6.61
N ASP A 49 29.58 2.86 -6.54
CA ASP A 49 28.44 3.08 -5.65
C ASP A 49 28.64 2.55 -4.23
N ALA A 50 29.74 1.83 -3.95
CA ALA A 50 30.05 1.36 -2.59
C ALA A 50 30.64 2.46 -1.66
N ALA A 51 30.92 3.66 -2.19
CA ALA A 51 31.50 4.79 -1.46
C ALA A 51 30.56 5.99 -1.32
N LYS A 52 29.24 5.78 -1.35
CA LYS A 52 28.23 6.81 -1.07
C LYS A 52 27.41 6.49 0.18
N SER A 53 28.11 6.28 1.29
CA SER A 53 27.55 6.44 2.63
C SER A 53 28.05 7.76 3.21
N ALA A 54 27.14 8.49 3.86
CA ALA A 54 27.31 9.78 4.53
C ALA A 54 27.17 11.05 3.65
N ASP A 55 25.99 11.24 3.06
CA ASP A 55 25.26 12.50 3.22
C ASP A 55 23.76 12.23 3.04
N VAL A 56 23.16 11.54 4.02
CA VAL A 56 21.71 11.54 4.15
C VAL A 56 21.37 12.93 4.67
N LEU A 57 21.12 13.85 3.75
CA LEU A 57 20.25 14.97 4.03
C LEU A 57 19.00 14.33 4.62
N VAL A 58 18.84 14.43 5.94
CA VAL A 58 17.61 14.11 6.64
C VAL A 58 16.61 15.09 6.05
N ALA A 59 15.99 14.69 4.94
CA ALA A 59 14.89 15.43 4.36
C ALA A 59 13.88 15.51 5.49
N GLU A 60 13.66 16.71 6.01
CA GLU A 60 12.69 16.92 7.08
C GLU A 60 11.39 16.24 6.64
N GLU A 61 11.02 15.18 7.36
CA GLU A 61 9.84 14.42 7.00
C GLU A 61 8.65 15.37 7.09
N ASP A 62 8.02 15.64 5.94
CA ASP A 62 6.81 16.44 5.94
C ASP A 62 5.80 15.74 6.86
N PRO A 63 5.36 16.37 7.96
CA PRO A 63 4.38 15.77 8.86
C PRO A 63 3.05 15.48 8.15
N ASN A 64 2.81 16.10 6.99
CA ASN A 64 1.68 15.79 6.13
C ASN A 64 1.93 14.63 5.16
N CYS A 65 3.16 14.19 4.97
CA CYS A 65 3.51 13.12 4.07
C CYS A 65 4.59 12.20 4.63
N PRO A 66 4.23 11.25 5.52
CA PRO A 66 5.22 10.33 6.07
C PRO A 66 5.91 9.56 4.94
N SER A 67 7.24 9.41 5.09
CA SER A 67 8.03 8.63 4.14
C SER A 67 7.61 7.17 4.21
N ARG A 68 7.90 6.41 3.15
CA ARG A 68 7.57 4.98 3.13
C ARG A 68 8.40 4.22 4.17
N ASP A 69 9.67 4.57 4.31
CA ASP A 69 10.57 3.94 5.27
C ASP A 69 10.10 4.17 6.71
N ASN A 70 9.55 5.36 6.99
CA ASN A 70 8.92 5.62 8.28
C ASN A 70 7.70 4.72 8.51
N ILE A 71 6.82 4.55 7.51
CA ILE A 71 5.68 3.62 7.59
C ILE A 71 6.15 2.18 7.83
N ILE A 72 7.15 1.71 7.09
CA ILE A 72 7.69 0.35 7.20
C ILE A 72 8.23 0.12 8.63
N ARG A 73 9.09 1.02 9.10
CA ARG A 73 9.68 0.95 10.44
C ARG A 73 8.61 0.98 11.55
N CYS A 74 7.62 1.86 11.43
CA CYS A 74 6.53 1.95 12.40
C CYS A 74 5.61 0.72 12.36
N ALA A 75 5.31 0.20 11.18
CA ALA A 75 4.52 -1.01 11.03
C ALA A 75 5.23 -2.21 11.68
N GLY A 76 6.53 -2.40 11.42
CA GLY A 76 7.33 -3.44 12.07
C GLY A 76 7.39 -3.30 13.60
N LYS A 77 7.29 -2.08 14.14
CA LYS A 77 7.29 -1.87 15.59
C LYS A 77 5.92 -2.11 16.25
N HIS A 78 4.84 -1.76 15.56
CA HIS A 78 3.50 -1.70 16.16
C HIS A 78 2.56 -2.82 15.72
N LEU A 79 2.81 -3.44 14.57
CA LEU A 79 1.91 -4.39 13.93
C LEU A 79 2.52 -5.78 13.77
N ASP A 80 3.84 -5.88 13.53
CA ASP A 80 4.59 -7.14 13.53
C ASP A 80 4.82 -7.57 14.99
N THR A 81 3.89 -8.39 15.51
CA THR A 81 3.87 -8.82 16.90
C THR A 81 4.82 -9.97 17.17
N ASN A 82 5.05 -10.81 16.16
CA ASN A 82 5.96 -11.95 16.24
C ASN A 82 7.42 -11.60 15.87
N GLN A 83 7.66 -10.37 15.42
CA GLN A 83 8.95 -9.81 15.03
C GLN A 83 9.64 -10.62 13.92
N ASN A 84 8.85 -11.14 12.98
CA ASN A 84 9.38 -11.93 11.86
C ASN A 84 9.85 -11.06 10.68
N GLY A 85 9.73 -9.72 10.78
CA GLY A 85 10.11 -8.79 9.71
C GLY A 85 9.06 -8.69 8.59
N LYS A 86 7.90 -9.29 8.80
CA LYS A 86 6.75 -9.31 7.90
C LYS A 86 5.51 -8.92 8.68
N LEU A 87 4.45 -8.59 7.97
CA LEU A 87 3.13 -8.38 8.55
C LEU A 87 2.20 -9.48 8.08
N ASP A 88 1.95 -10.45 8.94
CA ASP A 88 1.10 -11.59 8.60
C ASP A 88 -0.37 -11.13 8.46
N ARG A 89 -1.15 -11.85 7.65
CA ARG A 89 -2.61 -11.62 7.52
C ARG A 89 -3.31 -11.51 8.86
N THR A 90 -3.04 -12.42 9.78
CA THR A 90 -3.70 -12.46 11.08
C THR A 90 -3.31 -11.26 11.95
N GLU A 91 -2.08 -10.76 11.84
CA GLU A 91 -1.63 -9.57 12.57
C GLU A 91 -2.31 -8.31 12.03
N LEU A 92 -2.41 -8.18 10.71
CA LEU A 92 -3.11 -7.07 10.07
C LEU A 92 -4.62 -7.10 10.38
N GLU A 93 -5.25 -8.27 10.34
CA GLU A 93 -6.66 -8.45 10.75
C GLU A 93 -6.87 -8.07 12.22
N SER A 94 -6.00 -8.54 13.10
CA SER A 94 -6.05 -8.24 14.53
C SER A 94 -5.87 -6.74 14.81
N ALA A 95 -4.94 -6.09 14.11
CA ALA A 95 -4.75 -4.66 14.20
C ALA A 95 -6.01 -3.89 13.76
N ILE A 96 -6.61 -4.25 12.62
CA ILE A 96 -7.86 -3.63 12.17
C ILE A 96 -9.03 -3.88 13.13
N ALA A 97 -9.09 -5.09 13.70
CA ALA A 97 -10.10 -5.43 14.70
C ALA A 97 -9.94 -4.60 15.97
N SER A 98 -8.72 -4.30 16.39
CA SER A 98 -8.42 -3.45 17.55
C SER A 98 -8.75 -1.98 17.36
N LEU A 99 -8.86 -1.52 16.10
CA LEU A 99 -9.23 -0.13 15.83
C LEU A 99 -10.63 0.18 16.40
N PRO A 100 -10.79 1.35 17.03
CA PRO A 100 -12.11 1.79 17.47
C PRO A 100 -13.04 1.92 16.26
N TRP A 101 -14.34 1.70 16.47
CA TRP A 101 -15.32 1.59 15.40
C TRP A 101 -15.32 2.79 14.42
N TYR A 102 -15.01 4.00 14.90
CA TYR A 102 -14.92 5.21 14.08
C TYR A 102 -13.67 5.24 13.20
N ALA A 103 -12.57 4.62 13.63
CA ALA A 103 -11.33 4.53 12.86
C ALA A 103 -11.40 3.45 11.77
N ARG A 104 -12.33 2.49 11.88
CA ARG A 104 -12.57 1.47 10.83
C ARG A 104 -13.02 2.05 9.49
N GLY A 105 -13.43 3.33 9.45
CA GLY A 105 -13.63 4.07 8.20
C GLY A 105 -12.40 4.07 7.29
N ILE A 106 -11.19 3.89 7.85
CA ILE A 106 -9.95 3.76 7.09
C ILE A 106 -9.99 2.63 6.05
N LEU A 107 -10.77 1.58 6.30
CA LEU A 107 -10.94 0.46 5.37
C LEU A 107 -11.62 0.87 4.06
N GLN A 108 -12.36 1.99 4.04
CA GLN A 108 -12.89 2.55 2.80
C GLN A 108 -11.78 3.16 1.93
N ILE A 109 -10.71 3.65 2.56
CA ILE A 109 -9.56 4.27 1.89
C ILE A 109 -8.53 3.23 1.48
N LEU A 110 -8.14 2.36 2.40
CA LEU A 110 -7.10 1.36 2.19
C LEU A 110 -7.62 0.09 1.50
N GLY A 111 -8.89 -0.25 1.74
CA GLY A 111 -9.50 -1.51 1.35
C GLY A 111 -9.68 -2.45 2.53
N SER A 112 -10.35 -3.58 2.29
CA SER A 112 -10.33 -4.72 3.22
C SER A 112 -8.92 -5.30 3.31
N VAL A 113 -8.66 -6.12 4.33
CA VAL A 113 -7.39 -6.85 4.47
C VAL A 113 -7.03 -7.58 3.19
N ASP A 114 -7.99 -8.28 2.57
CA ASP A 114 -7.75 -8.98 1.30
C ASP A 114 -7.26 -8.07 0.18
N LYS A 115 -7.79 -6.85 0.11
CA LYS A 115 -7.36 -5.86 -0.90
C LYS A 115 -6.00 -5.29 -0.58
N MET A 116 -5.64 -5.17 0.71
CA MET A 116 -4.30 -4.76 1.12
C MET A 116 -3.30 -5.85 0.79
N MET A 117 -3.55 -7.10 1.21
CA MET A 117 -2.69 -8.24 0.88
C MET A 117 -2.49 -8.35 -0.62
N LYS A 118 -3.56 -8.45 -1.40
CA LYS A 118 -3.46 -8.53 -2.87
C LYS A 118 -2.66 -7.39 -3.54
N LYS A 119 -2.56 -6.22 -2.91
CA LYS A 119 -1.87 -5.04 -3.46
C LYS A 119 -0.48 -4.82 -2.88
N CYS A 120 -0.15 -5.43 -1.77
CA CYS A 120 1.08 -5.18 -1.05
C CYS A 120 1.96 -6.42 -1.05
N ASP A 121 1.39 -7.59 -0.76
CA ASP A 121 2.05 -8.89 -0.86
C ASP A 121 2.36 -9.21 -2.35
N VAL A 122 3.63 -9.09 -2.74
CA VAL A 122 4.11 -9.28 -4.12
C VAL A 122 4.41 -10.75 -4.39
N ASP A 123 4.95 -11.45 -3.41
CA ASP A 123 5.37 -12.84 -3.54
C ASP A 123 4.23 -13.84 -3.27
N GLY A 124 3.12 -13.38 -2.68
CA GLY A 124 1.90 -14.14 -2.46
C GLY A 124 2.00 -15.09 -1.27
N ASP A 125 2.81 -14.77 -0.27
CA ASP A 125 3.05 -15.61 0.90
C ASP A 125 2.05 -15.39 2.07
N ASP A 126 1.00 -14.59 1.83
CA ASP A 126 -0.01 -14.19 2.83
C ASP A 126 0.56 -13.33 3.98
N ALA A 127 1.75 -12.77 3.78
CA ALA A 127 2.35 -11.75 4.63
C ALA A 127 2.87 -10.58 3.76
N ILE A 128 3.09 -9.43 4.39
CA ILE A 128 3.73 -8.28 3.73
C ILE A 128 5.11 -8.11 4.32
N SER A 129 6.13 -8.50 3.57
CA SER A 129 7.53 -8.31 3.91
C SER A 129 7.89 -6.81 3.93
N MET A 130 8.43 -6.38 5.07
CA MET A 130 8.83 -4.98 5.27
C MET A 130 9.96 -4.56 4.33
N ASP A 131 10.91 -5.46 4.07
CA ASP A 131 12.10 -5.17 3.26
C ASP A 131 11.90 -5.46 1.76
N TYR A 132 11.01 -6.40 1.41
CA TYR A 132 10.81 -6.81 0.02
C TYR A 132 9.57 -6.16 -0.60
N ASP A 133 8.38 -6.52 -0.12
CA ASP A 133 7.09 -6.15 -0.73
C ASP A 133 6.85 -4.65 -0.74
N MET A 134 7.12 -4.00 0.38
CA MET A 134 6.91 -2.57 0.55
C MET A 134 7.82 -1.73 -0.35
N HIS A 135 8.99 -2.25 -0.73
CA HIS A 135 9.94 -1.59 -1.62
C HIS A 135 9.68 -1.91 -3.10
N HIS A 136 9.38 -3.17 -3.42
CA HIS A 136 9.15 -3.62 -4.80
C HIS A 136 7.81 -3.18 -5.36
N ASN A 137 6.83 -2.87 -4.51
CA ASN A 137 5.47 -2.48 -4.93
C ASN A 137 5.07 -1.07 -4.50
N LYS A 138 6.04 -0.15 -4.56
CA LYS A 138 5.92 1.24 -4.06
C LYS A 138 4.81 2.08 -4.72
N ASP A 139 4.37 1.68 -5.91
CA ASP A 139 3.37 2.35 -6.76
C ASP A 139 1.94 1.80 -6.57
N GLN A 140 1.78 0.63 -5.96
CA GLN A 140 0.45 0.09 -5.61
C GLN A 140 0.23 0.09 -4.10
N CYS A 141 1.21 -0.39 -3.33
CA CYS A 141 1.13 -0.48 -1.88
C CYS A 141 1.36 0.88 -1.23
N LEU A 142 0.31 1.41 -0.60
CA LEU A 142 0.32 2.74 0.03
C LEU A 142 0.94 3.82 -0.88
N ALA A 143 0.65 3.76 -2.18
CA ALA A 143 1.33 4.54 -3.20
C ALA A 143 1.24 6.06 -2.98
N SER A 144 0.06 6.53 -2.55
CA SER A 144 -0.18 7.94 -2.33
C SER A 144 0.14 8.36 -0.89
N CYS A 145 0.58 9.61 -0.78
CA CYS A 145 0.79 10.30 0.48
C CYS A 145 -0.41 10.18 1.44
N PHE A 146 -1.61 10.40 0.89
CA PHE A 146 -2.87 10.28 1.62
C PHE A 146 -3.04 8.90 2.26
N LYS A 147 -2.74 7.81 1.53
CA LYS A 147 -2.83 6.45 2.06
C LYS A 147 -1.82 6.21 3.18
N ARG A 148 -0.56 6.63 3.00
CA ARG A 148 0.48 6.50 4.05
C ARG A 148 0.12 7.27 5.32
N LYS A 149 -0.31 8.53 5.17
CA LYS A 149 -0.76 9.36 6.30
C LYS A 149 -1.95 8.74 7.02
N ALA A 150 -2.94 8.28 6.27
CA ALA A 150 -4.15 7.69 6.85
C ALA A 150 -3.83 6.35 7.56
N PHE A 151 -2.94 5.54 7.00
CA PHE A 151 -2.42 4.32 7.64
C PHE A 151 -1.70 4.65 8.95
N LYS A 152 -0.70 5.55 8.92
CA LYS A 152 0.04 6.02 10.11
C LYS A 152 -0.89 6.49 11.21
N ASN A 153 -1.79 7.41 10.90
CA ASN A 153 -2.68 8.02 11.88
C ASN A 153 -3.67 7.02 12.49
N SER A 154 -3.98 5.93 11.79
CA SER A 154 -4.92 4.92 12.29
C SER A 154 -4.24 3.94 13.24
N PHE A 155 -3.02 3.49 12.90
CA PHE A 155 -2.37 2.39 13.61
C PHE A 155 -1.28 2.83 14.59
N PHE A 156 -0.59 3.93 14.29
CA PHE A 156 0.57 4.38 15.07
C PHE A 156 0.73 5.91 14.97
N PRO A 157 -0.23 6.69 15.50
CA PRO A 157 -0.24 8.15 15.38
C PRO A 157 1.00 8.82 16.01
N ASP A 158 1.58 8.19 17.04
CA ASP A 158 2.71 8.73 17.80
C ASP A 158 4.08 8.29 17.27
N CYS A 159 4.14 7.47 16.21
CA CYS A 159 5.41 6.96 15.68
C CYS A 159 6.10 8.02 14.80
N GLN A 160 7.34 8.38 15.14
CA GLN A 160 8.16 9.40 14.47
C GLN A 160 9.38 8.81 13.80
#